data_AF-A0A7W1G1E1-F1
#
_entry.id   AF-A0A7W1G1E1-F1
#
_cell.length_a   1.000
_cell.length_b   1.000
_cell.length_c   1.000
_cell.angle_alpha   90.00
_cell.angle_beta   90.00
_cell.angle_gamma   90.00
#
_symmetry.space_group_name_H-M   'P 1'
#
loop_
_entity.id
_entity.type
_entity.pdbx_description
1 polymer ?
#
loop_
_entity_poly.entity_id
_entity_poly.type
_entity_poly.pdbx_seq_one_letter_code
_entity_poly.pdbx_strand_id
1 'polypeptide(L)'
;MFAQNQLIDFCSNDYLGFASSSVFRNNILAEYKTLQEQKNGSTGSRLLAGNSEYVENLEKKIALFHNADVGLIYNSGYDANVGLFSAVLQKGDNIIYDELIHASI
;
A
#
# COMPACT_ATOMS: atom_id res chain seq x y z
N MET A 1 -10.71 -20.98 -8.18
CA MET A 1 -11.79 -21.64 -7.40
C MET A 1 -11.24 -21.88 -6.00
N PHE A 2 -11.43 -20.93 -5.07
CA PHE A 2 -11.17 -21.21 -3.65
C PHE A 2 -12.37 -22.00 -3.13
N ALA A 3 -12.08 -23.12 -2.47
CA ALA A 3 -13.04 -24.12 -2.06
C ALA A 3 -14.16 -23.52 -1.18
N GLN A 4 -15.36 -24.06 -1.35
CA GLN A 4 -16.51 -23.92 -0.44
C GLN A 4 -16.16 -24.49 0.94
N ASN A 5 -15.37 -23.78 1.73
CA ASN A 5 -15.19 -24.09 3.13
C ASN A 5 -16.18 -23.21 3.91
N GLN A 6 -17.20 -23.80 4.52
CA GLN A 6 -18.18 -23.10 5.39
C GLN A 6 -17.57 -22.65 6.73
N LEU A 7 -16.24 -22.54 6.81
CA LEU A 7 -15.55 -22.16 8.02
C LEU A 7 -15.51 -20.64 8.14
N ILE A 8 -15.63 -20.15 9.37
CA ILE A 8 -15.50 -18.72 9.68
C ILE A 8 -14.02 -18.43 9.90
N ASP A 9 -13.50 -17.43 9.19
CA ASP A 9 -12.15 -16.92 9.36
C ASP A 9 -12.08 -15.97 10.55
N PHE A 10 -11.30 -16.34 11.57
CA PHE A 10 -11.04 -15.55 12.78
C PHE A 10 -9.60 -15.04 12.87
N CYS A 11 -8.80 -15.19 11.81
CA CYS A 11 -7.36 -14.92 11.85
C CYS A 11 -6.87 -13.94 10.79
N SER A 12 -7.64 -13.66 9.74
CA SER A 12 -7.22 -12.69 8.72
C SER A 12 -7.24 -11.25 9.23
N ASN A 13 -6.40 -10.45 8.60
CA ASN A 13 -6.34 -9.00 8.80
C ASN A 13 -7.28 -8.23 7.86
N ASP A 14 -8.22 -8.92 7.19
CA ASP A 14 -9.26 -8.26 6.38
C ASP A 14 -10.40 -7.75 7.29
N TYR A 15 -10.07 -6.82 8.17
CA TYR A 15 -10.92 -6.37 9.28
C TYR A 15 -12.32 -5.90 8.83
N LEU A 16 -12.44 -5.38 7.60
CA LEU A 16 -13.69 -4.86 7.05
C LEU A 16 -14.28 -5.77 5.97
N GLY A 17 -13.69 -6.93 5.70
CA GLY A 17 -14.18 -7.88 4.70
C GLY A 17 -14.09 -7.38 3.26
N PHE A 18 -13.18 -6.44 2.96
CA PHE A 18 -13.09 -5.82 1.64
C PHE A 18 -12.55 -6.77 0.58
N ALA A 19 -11.74 -7.77 0.94
CA ALA A 19 -11.21 -8.73 -0.02
C ALA A 19 -12.32 -9.56 -0.69
N SER A 20 -13.42 -9.81 0.04
CA SER A 20 -14.57 -10.58 -0.46
C SER A 20 -15.74 -9.69 -0.94
N SER A 21 -15.68 -8.38 -0.72
CA SER A 21 -16.77 -7.44 -1.02
C SER A 21 -17.03 -7.29 -2.52
N SER A 22 -18.23 -7.66 -2.97
CA SER A 22 -18.67 -7.45 -4.35
C SER A 22 -18.85 -5.97 -4.69
N VAL A 23 -19.29 -5.15 -3.73
CA VAL A 23 -19.42 -3.69 -3.88
C VAL A 23 -18.05 -3.07 -4.13
N PHE A 24 -17.05 -3.44 -3.34
CA PHE A 24 -15.69 -2.90 -3.49
C PHE A 24 -15.07 -3.34 -4.81
N ARG A 25 -15.24 -4.61 -5.19
CA ARG A 25 -14.82 -5.13 -6.51
C ARG A 25 -15.43 -4.33 -7.66
N ASN A 26 -16.73 -4.03 -7.61
CA ASN A 26 -17.39 -3.26 -8.66
C ASN A 26 -16.87 -1.83 -8.75
N ASN A 27 -16.58 -1.20 -7.61
CA ASN A 27 -15.99 0.15 -7.56
C ASN A 27 -14.59 0.17 -8.17
N ILE A 28 -13.73 -0.81 -7.85
CA ILE A 28 -12.39 -0.93 -8.45
C ILE A 28 -12.50 -1.08 -9.98
N LEU A 29 -13.41 -1.94 -10.47
CA LEU A 29 -13.60 -2.14 -11.90
C LEU A 29 -14.14 -0.89 -12.60
N ALA A 30 -15.01 -0.12 -11.94
CA ALA A 30 -15.50 1.15 -12.47
C ALA A 30 -14.38 2.18 -12.56
N GLU A 31 -13.57 2.32 -11.50
CA GLU A 31 -12.40 3.21 -11.46
C GLU A 31 -11.38 2.83 -12.54
N TYR A 32 -11.05 1.55 -12.67
CA TYR A 32 -10.10 1.05 -13.67
C TYR A 32 -10.52 1.41 -15.10
N LYS A 33 -11.83 1.41 -15.39
CA LYS A 33 -12.37 1.83 -16.70
C LYS A 33 -12.16 3.32 -17.00
N THR A 34 -11.94 4.16 -15.99
CA THR A 34 -11.65 5.59 -16.17
C THR A 34 -10.20 5.86 -16.54
N LEU A 35 -9.30 4.90 -16.33
CA LEU A 35 -7.89 5.05 -16.67
C LEU A 35 -7.70 5.02 -18.19
N GLN A 36 -7.00 6.02 -18.73
CA GLN A 36 -6.75 6.15 -20.18
C GLN A 36 -6.01 4.93 -20.74
N GLU A 37 -5.03 4.44 -19.98
CA GLU A 37 -4.25 3.25 -20.32
C GLU A 37 -4.61 2.16 -19.33
N GLN A 38 -5.51 1.26 -19.73
CA GLN A 38 -5.91 0.06 -18.98
C GLN A 38 -4.75 -0.96 -18.93
N LYS A 39 -3.64 -0.55 -18.32
CA LYS A 39 -2.45 -1.36 -18.09
C LYS A 39 -2.64 -2.18 -16.82
N ASN A 40 -2.09 -3.40 -16.82
CA ASN A 40 -2.15 -4.29 -15.66
C ASN A 40 -0.99 -4.07 -14.66
N GLY A 41 -0.10 -3.13 -14.94
CA GLY A 41 1.05 -2.83 -14.10
C GLY A 41 1.85 -1.63 -14.59
N SER A 42 2.82 -1.20 -13.79
CA SER A 42 3.61 0.01 -14.02
C SER A 42 4.68 -0.16 -15.11
N THR A 43 5.04 -1.39 -15.50
CA THR A 43 6.09 -1.71 -16.49
C THR A 43 7.53 -1.32 -16.11
N GLY A 44 7.75 -0.74 -14.92
CA GLY A 44 9.08 -0.37 -14.45
C GLY A 44 9.10 0.23 -13.05
N SER A 45 10.28 0.66 -12.62
CA SER A 45 10.44 1.45 -11.40
C SER A 45 9.95 2.88 -11.59
N ARG A 46 9.65 3.56 -10.47
CA ARG A 46 9.18 4.96 -10.45
C ARG A 46 10.08 5.90 -11.26
N LEU A 47 11.39 5.77 -11.10
CA LEU A 47 12.37 6.67 -11.74
C LEU A 47 12.42 6.52 -13.28
N LEU A 48 12.14 5.32 -13.81
CA LEU A 48 12.36 5.03 -15.23
C LEU A 48 11.07 5.11 -16.06
N ALA A 49 10.10 4.24 -15.75
CA ALA A 49 8.89 4.07 -16.59
C ALA A 49 7.62 3.77 -15.80
N GLY A 50 7.72 3.60 -14.49
CA GLY A 50 6.65 3.08 -13.65
C GLY A 50 5.89 4.11 -12.82
N ASN A 51 6.25 5.39 -12.91
CA ASN A 51 5.50 6.44 -12.25
C ASN A 51 4.29 6.86 -13.09
N SER A 52 3.19 7.20 -12.43
CA SER A 52 1.97 7.64 -13.11
C SER A 52 1.27 8.72 -12.29
N GLU A 53 0.53 9.59 -12.97
CA GLU A 53 -0.27 10.63 -12.32
C GLU A 53 -1.29 10.04 -11.34
N TYR A 54 -1.79 8.83 -11.63
CA TYR A 54 -2.69 8.10 -10.75
C TYR A 54 -2.07 7.83 -9.37
N VAL A 55 -0.83 7.34 -9.36
CA VAL A 55 -0.09 7.06 -8.12
C VAL A 55 0.25 8.35 -7.37
N GLU A 56 0.67 9.40 -8.07
CA GLU A 56 0.96 10.71 -7.44
C GLU A 56 -0.30 11.34 -6.81
N ASN A 57 -1.44 11.24 -7.49
CA ASN A 57 -2.70 11.75 -6.95
C ASN A 57 -3.19 10.90 -5.77
N LEU A 58 -2.93 9.59 -5.77
CA LEU A 58 -3.19 8.75 -4.61
C LEU A 58 -2.28 9.11 -3.43
N GLU A 59 -0.99 9.35 -3.67
CA GLU A 59 -0.04 9.81 -2.64
C GLU A 59 -0.50 11.13 -2.01
N LYS A 60 -0.96 12.10 -2.80
CA LYS A 60 -1.54 13.36 -2.29
C LYS A 60 -2.79 13.12 -1.43
N LYS A 61 -3.69 12.22 -1.86
CA LYS A 61 -4.90 11.86 -1.08
C LYS A 61 -4.54 11.22 0.25
N ILE A 62 -3.56 10.31 0.27
CA ILE A 62 -3.07 9.67 1.49
C ILE A 62 -2.40 10.69 2.40
N ALA A 63 -1.54 11.56 1.87
CA ALA A 63 -0.90 12.63 2.65
C ALA A 63 -1.95 13.55 3.31
N LEU A 64 -2.96 13.97 2.54
CA LEU A 64 -4.07 14.77 3.06
C LEU A 64 -4.86 14.04 4.15
N PHE A 65 -5.16 12.76 3.96
CA PHE A 65 -5.86 11.95 4.96
C PHE A 65 -5.09 11.86 6.29
N HIS A 66 -3.76 11.81 6.23
CA HIS A 66 -2.88 11.75 7.40
C HIS A 66 -2.42 13.12 7.92
N ASN A 67 -2.89 14.24 7.34
CA ASN A 67 -2.38 15.60 7.62
C ASN A 67 -0.84 15.71 7.51
N ALA A 68 -0.26 15.08 6.49
CA ALA A 68 1.17 15.14 6.17
C ALA A 68 1.42 15.99 4.92
N ASP A 69 2.61 16.59 4.82
CA ASP A 69 2.99 17.43 3.67
C ASP A 69 3.11 16.61 2.38
N VAL A 70 3.62 15.38 2.48
CA VAL A 70 3.89 14.48 1.35
C VAL A 70 3.62 13.02 1.72
N GLY A 71 3.30 12.20 0.71
CA GLY A 71 3.10 10.76 0.84
C GLY A 71 3.93 9.99 -0.17
N LEU A 72 4.33 8.76 0.17
CA LEU A 72 5.13 7.90 -0.70
C LEU A 72 4.61 6.45 -0.63
N ILE A 73 4.19 5.89 -1.76
CA ILE A 73 3.68 4.52 -1.86
C ILE A 73 4.82 3.51 -2.05
N TYR A 74 4.76 2.45 -1.25
CA TYR A 74 5.56 1.23 -1.37
C TYR A 74 4.66 0.03 -1.67
N ASN A 75 5.25 -1.08 -2.11
CA ASN A 75 4.52 -2.31 -2.42
C ASN A 75 3.91 -2.98 -1.18
N SER A 76 4.46 -2.71 0.00
CA SER A 76 3.96 -3.22 1.28
C SER A 76 4.34 -2.28 2.44
N GLY A 77 3.67 -2.43 3.58
CA GLY A 77 4.06 -1.74 4.82
C GLY A 77 5.44 -2.18 5.34
N TYR A 78 5.85 -3.42 5.04
CA TYR A 78 7.19 -3.92 5.36
C TYR A 78 8.25 -3.15 4.58
N ASP A 79 8.09 -3.03 3.25
CA ASP A 79 9.03 -2.32 2.39
C ASP A 79 9.10 -0.83 2.73
N ALA A 80 7.98 -0.23 3.13
CA ALA A 80 7.94 1.15 3.60
C ALA A 80 8.81 1.37 4.84
N ASN A 81 8.71 0.49 5.84
CA ASN A 81 9.51 0.59 7.07
C ASN A 81 11.00 0.35 6.78
N VAL A 82 11.35 -0.71 6.05
CA VAL A 82 12.74 -0.98 5.66
C VAL A 82 13.31 0.18 4.85
N GLY A 83 12.55 0.71 3.90
CA GLY A 83 12.95 1.85 3.08
C GLY A 83 13.20 3.12 3.92
N LEU A 84 12.30 3.42 4.86
CA LEU A 84 12.43 4.57 5.76
C LEU A 84 13.68 4.47 6.63
N PHE A 85 13.83 3.35 7.36
CA PHE A 85 14.96 3.16 8.27
C PHE A 85 16.30 3.12 7.54
N SER A 86 16.34 2.51 6.35
CA SER A 86 17.55 2.44 5.54
C SER A 86 17.96 3.78 4.93
N ALA A 87 17.01 4.71 4.74
CA ALA A 87 17.26 5.98 4.06
C ALA A 87 17.47 7.16 5.03
N VAL A 88 16.77 7.18 6.17
CA VAL A 88 16.80 8.31 7.10
C VAL A 88 17.95 8.20 8.09
N LEU A 89 18.23 6.99 8.59
CA LEU A 89 19.20 6.78 9.66
C LEU A 89 20.63 6.87 9.13
N GLN A 90 21.47 7.59 9.88
CA GLN A 90 22.87 7.78 9.58
C GLN A 90 23.77 7.25 10.68
N LYS A 91 25.07 7.13 10.36
CA LYS A 91 26.08 6.73 11.32
C LYS A 91 26.13 7.76 12.46
N GLY A 92 25.87 7.32 13.67
CA GLY A 92 25.89 8.14 14.88
C GLY A 92 24.50 8.52 15.41
N ASP A 93 23.43 8.20 14.67
CA ASP A 93 22.07 8.35 15.16
C ASP A 93 21.77 7.31 16.25
N ASN A 94 20.96 7.72 17.23
CA ASN A 94 20.40 6.81 18.24
C ASN A 94 18.94 6.54 17.89
N ILE A 95 18.56 5.26 17.90
CA ILE A 95 17.20 4.82 17.60
C ILE A 95 16.58 4.33 18.92
N ILE A 96 15.42 4.87 19.26
CA ILE A 96 14.59 4.40 20.37
C ILE A 96 13.35 3.78 19.74
N TYR A 97 13.15 2.49 19.96
CA TYR A 97 11.99 1.76 19.47
C TYR A 97 11.43 0.85 20.56
N ASP A 98 10.18 0.45 20.40
CA ASP A 98 9.47 -0.40 21.34
C ASP A 98 9.92 -1.87 21.21
N GLU A 99 10.02 -2.60 22.33
CA GLU A 99 10.47 -4.00 22.36
C GLU A 99 9.60 -4.93 21.47
N LEU A 100 8.31 -4.61 21.32
CA LEU A 100 7.35 -5.42 20.57
C LEU A 100 7.02 -4.80 19.20
N ILE A 101 7.84 -3.87 18.71
CA ILE A 101 7.65 -3.27 17.40
C ILE A 101 7.71 -4.34 16.29
N HIS A 102 7.01 -4.09 15.19
CA HIS A 102 6.96 -5.02 14.07
C HIS A 102 8.35 -5.26 13.49
N ALA A 103 8.65 -6.52 13.13
CA ALA A 103 9.96 -6.99 12.65
C ALA A 103 10.51 -6.31 11.37
N SER A 104 9.75 -5.42 10.75
CA SER A 104 10.20 -4.61 9.61
C SER A 104 10.98 -3.35 10.04
N ILE A 105 11.10 -3.11 11.34
CA ILE A 105 11.81 -2.01 11.98
C ILE A 105 12.98 -2.62 12.75
#